data_AF-A0A5K1JUU9-F1
#
_entry.id   AF-A0A5K1JUU9-F1
#
_cell.length_a   1.000
_cell.length_b   1.000
_cell.length_c   1.000
_cell.angle_alpha   90.00
_cell.angle_beta   90.00
_cell.angle_gamma   90.00
#
_symmetry.space_group_name_H-M   'P 1'
#
loop_
_entity.id
_entity.type
_entity.pdbx_description
1 polymer ?
#
loop_
_entity_poly.entity_id
_entity_poly.type
_entity_poly.pdbx_seq_one_letter_code
_entity_poly.pdbx_strand_id
1 'polypeptide(L)'
;MAVLTFSTSRRSVVTNGHLNVIMRDTSRPDPDVFVIGDAATVDNGHDPLPATAQVANQQAKYLTRKLNRLIRDADMSKEKEFKFQNAGSLAYVGDWEAVFDRTQAAVGPKHKEAGRIAWLLWRSAYFTKTLSIRNKILVPAYWFLNWIFGRDLSRF
;
A
#
# COMPACT_ATOMS: atom_id res chain seq x y z
N MET A 1 0.75 -18.12 26.32
CA MET A 1 0.80 -18.20 24.84
C MET A 1 -0.39 -17.40 24.33
N ALA A 2 -0.16 -16.20 23.75
CA ALA A 2 -1.25 -15.34 23.29
C ALA A 2 -1.86 -15.91 21.99
N VAL A 3 -3.19 -16.03 21.93
CA VAL A 3 -3.90 -16.54 20.75
C VAL A 3 -4.43 -15.34 19.97
N LEU A 4 -3.95 -15.14 18.74
CA LEU A 4 -4.39 -14.01 17.89
C LEU A 4 -5.76 -14.28 17.28
N THR A 5 -6.55 -13.22 17.08
CA THR A 5 -7.82 -13.31 16.36
C THR A 5 -7.57 -13.32 14.86
N PHE A 6 -8.02 -14.37 14.17
CA PHE A 6 -7.97 -14.48 12.72
C PHE A 6 -9.35 -14.25 12.09
N SER A 7 -9.40 -13.48 11.02
CA SER A 7 -10.59 -13.34 10.19
C SER A 7 -10.77 -14.59 9.33
N THR A 8 -11.84 -15.34 9.57
CA THR A 8 -12.16 -16.59 8.86
C THR A 8 -12.43 -16.36 7.37
N SER A 9 -12.92 -15.17 6.99
CA SER A 9 -13.23 -14.80 5.61
C SER A 9 -11.97 -14.49 4.79
N ARG A 10 -10.98 -13.82 5.39
CA ARG A 10 -9.81 -13.29 4.67
C ARG A 10 -8.46 -13.92 5.04
N ARG A 11 -8.44 -14.88 5.97
CA ARG A 11 -7.22 -15.54 6.45
C ARG A 11 -6.15 -14.54 6.90
N SER A 12 -6.57 -13.48 7.59
CA SER A 12 -5.75 -12.36 8.06
C SER A 12 -5.94 -12.15 9.57
N VAL A 13 -4.98 -11.48 10.21
CA VAL A 13 -5.05 -11.12 11.63
C VAL A 13 -5.92 -9.87 11.79
N VAL A 14 -6.84 -9.90 12.76
CA VAL A 14 -7.73 -8.77 13.05
C VAL A 14 -7.00 -7.74 13.90
N THR A 15 -7.07 -6.47 13.50
CA THR A 15 -6.44 -5.35 14.21
C THR A 15 -7.45 -4.25 14.52
N ASN A 16 -7.23 -3.46 15.56
CA ASN A 16 -8.03 -2.25 15.80
C ASN A 16 -7.67 -1.10 14.83
N GLY A 17 -8.34 0.05 14.98
CA GLY A 17 -8.08 1.26 14.20
C GLY A 17 -6.65 1.83 14.32
N HIS A 18 -5.88 1.42 15.32
CA HIS A 18 -4.47 1.81 15.48
C HIS A 18 -3.46 0.71 15.08
N LEU A 19 -3.93 -0.31 14.37
CA LEU A 19 -3.16 -1.44 13.82
C LEU A 19 -2.59 -2.41 14.87
N ASN A 20 -3.10 -2.37 16.10
CA ASN A 20 -2.79 -3.33 17.16
C ASN A 20 -3.61 -4.60 16.99
N VAL A 21 -3.01 -5.77 17.20
CA VAL A 21 -3.70 -7.05 17.06
C VAL A 21 -4.75 -7.23 18.15
N ILE A 22 -5.93 -7.72 17.79
CA ILE A 22 -6.95 -8.11 18.76
C ILE A 22 -6.70 -9.56 19.19
N MET A 23 -6.49 -9.78 20.48
CA MET A 23 -6.31 -11.12 21.03
C MET A 23 -7.64 -11.87 21.11
N ARG A 24 -7.64 -13.18 20.82
CA ARG A 24 -8.84 -14.02 20.75
C ARG A 24 -9.43 -14.35 22.11
N ASP A 25 -8.60 -14.44 23.13
CA ASP A 25 -8.96 -14.81 24.50
C ASP A 25 -9.61 -13.64 25.26
N THR A 26 -9.07 -12.44 25.10
CA THR A 26 -9.51 -11.25 25.83
C THR A 26 -10.40 -10.32 25.01
N SER A 27 -10.44 -10.49 23.68
CA SER A 27 -11.05 -9.54 22.74
C SER A 27 -10.53 -8.11 22.89
N ARG A 28 -9.34 -7.93 23.49
CA ARG A 28 -8.68 -6.64 23.68
C ARG A 28 -7.50 -6.51 22.72
N PRO A 29 -7.16 -5.28 22.31
CA PRO A 29 -5.95 -5.05 21.52
C PRO A 29 -4.70 -5.25 22.37
N ASP A 30 -3.70 -5.94 21.80
CA ASP A 30 -2.35 -6.02 22.34
C ASP A 30 -1.59 -4.72 22.02
N PRO A 31 -1.16 -3.93 23.02
CA PRO A 31 -0.48 -2.65 22.78
C PRO A 31 0.89 -2.82 22.10
N ASP A 32 1.53 -3.99 22.23
CA ASP A 32 2.92 -4.22 21.81
C ASP A 32 3.02 -4.96 20.46
N VAL A 33 1.91 -5.52 19.97
CA VAL A 33 1.88 -6.30 18.73
C VAL A 33 1.09 -5.57 17.64
N PHE A 34 1.75 -5.33 16.51
CA PHE A 34 1.20 -4.64 15.33
C PHE A 34 1.24 -5.53 14.09
N VAL A 35 0.23 -5.43 13.23
CA VAL A 35 0.21 -6.10 11.92
C VAL A 35 -0.27 -5.12 10.85
N ILE A 36 0.37 -5.15 9.68
CA ILE A 36 0.07 -4.29 8.53
C ILE A 36 0.08 -5.08 7.23
N GLY A 37 -0.40 -4.45 6.16
CA GLY A 37 -0.45 -5.03 4.82
C GLY A 37 -1.50 -6.13 4.72
N ASP A 38 -1.24 -7.08 3.82
CA ASP A 38 -2.21 -8.12 3.45
C ASP A 38 -2.45 -9.15 4.58
N ALA A 39 -1.56 -9.19 5.57
CA ALA A 39 -1.72 -10.00 6.77
C ALA A 39 -2.72 -9.38 7.79
N ALA A 40 -3.12 -8.12 7.61
CA ALA A 40 -4.00 -7.41 8.55
C ALA A 40 -5.42 -7.25 7.99
N THR A 41 -6.39 -7.22 8.89
CA THR A 41 -7.72 -6.70 8.62
C THR A 41 -8.13 -5.78 9.76
N VAL A 42 -8.34 -4.50 9.42
CA VAL A 42 -8.70 -3.46 10.39
C VAL A 42 -10.18 -3.57 10.69
N ASP A 43 -10.51 -3.87 11.94
CA ASP A 43 -11.87 -3.85 12.47
C ASP A 43 -12.14 -2.48 13.10
N ASN A 44 -12.66 -1.57 12.28
CA ASN A 44 -13.00 -0.19 12.66
C ASN A 44 -14.43 0.20 12.23
N GLY A 45 -15.30 -0.79 12.03
CA GLY A 45 -16.68 -0.58 11.59
C GLY A 45 -16.84 -0.12 10.13
N HIS A 46 -15.75 -0.07 9.35
CA HIS A 46 -15.78 0.21 7.92
C HIS A 46 -15.51 -1.04 7.09
N ASP A 47 -15.82 -0.94 5.79
CA ASP A 47 -15.44 -1.98 4.84
C ASP A 47 -13.94 -2.27 4.92
N PRO A 48 -13.56 -3.55 4.97
CA PRO A 48 -12.15 -3.90 5.04
C PRO A 48 -11.36 -3.34 3.85
N LEU A 49 -10.18 -2.81 4.15
CA LEU A 49 -9.30 -2.18 3.17
C LEU A 49 -8.86 -3.16 2.06
N PRO A 50 -8.60 -2.65 0.84
CA PRO A 50 -8.14 -3.49 -0.27
C PRO A 50 -6.70 -3.95 -0.07
N ALA A 51 -6.40 -5.21 -0.42
CA ALA A 51 -5.05 -5.80 -0.38
C ALA A 51 -4.17 -5.19 -1.49
N THR A 52 -3.61 -4.01 -1.22
CA THR A 52 -2.82 -3.24 -2.18
C THR A 52 -1.54 -2.72 -1.53
N ALA A 53 -0.47 -2.62 -2.33
CA ALA A 53 0.78 -2.00 -1.90
C ALA A 53 0.59 -0.56 -1.38
N GLN A 54 -0.46 0.15 -1.84
CA GLN A 54 -0.78 1.48 -1.35
C GLN A 54 -1.25 1.45 0.11
N VAL A 55 -2.16 0.55 0.47
CA VAL A 55 -2.63 0.39 1.85
C VAL A 55 -1.46 0.02 2.75
N ALA A 56 -0.67 -0.99 2.35
CA ALA A 56 0.50 -1.44 3.11
C ALA A 56 1.52 -0.30 3.33
N ASN A 57 1.81 0.50 2.30
CA ASN A 57 2.73 1.64 2.41
C ASN A 57 2.21 2.73 3.37
N GLN A 58 0.91 3.04 3.31
CA GLN A 58 0.31 4.03 4.20
C GLN A 58 0.26 3.54 5.64
N GLN A 59 -0.08 2.27 5.86
CA GLN A 59 -0.03 1.64 7.18
C GLN A 59 1.39 1.65 7.75
N ALA A 60 2.41 1.33 6.93
CA ALA A 60 3.81 1.42 7.33
C ALA A 60 4.19 2.85 7.75
N LYS A 61 3.86 3.87 6.95
CA LYS A 61 4.12 5.29 7.29
C LYS A 61 3.39 5.75 8.56
N TYR A 62 2.17 5.27 8.78
CA TYR A 62 1.44 5.52 10.02
C TYR A 62 2.15 4.87 11.21
N LEU A 63 2.46 3.58 11.10
CA LEU A 63 3.09 2.82 12.17
C LEU A 63 4.48 3.35 12.52
N THR A 64 5.30 3.73 11.54
CA THR A 64 6.61 4.36 11.79
C THR A 64 6.46 5.65 12.61
N ARG A 65 5.48 6.51 12.29
CA ARG A 65 5.23 7.72 13.07
C ARG A 65 4.75 7.39 14.48
N LYS A 66 3.85 6.42 14.61
CA LYS A 66 3.32 5.93 15.89
C LYS A 66 4.44 5.40 16.79
N LEU A 67 5.30 4.52 16.28
CA LEU A 67 6.42 3.93 17.02
C LEU A 67 7.45 5.00 17.44
N ASN A 68 7.79 5.93 16.54
CA ASN A 68 8.69 7.04 16.88
C ASN A 68 8.13 7.93 17.99
N ARG A 69 6.80 8.11 18.04
CA ARG A 69 6.13 8.87 19.09
C ARG A 69 6.06 8.12 20.42
N LEU A 70 5.76 6.82 20.38
CA LEU A 70 5.78 5.92 21.53
C LEU A 70 7.11 6.01 22.28
N ILE A 71 8.22 6.03 21.54
CA ILE A 71 9.58 6.13 22.10
C ILE A 71 9.84 7.50 22.75
N ARG A 72 9.24 8.58 22.24
CA ARG A 72 9.53 9.96 22.67
C ARG A 72 8.66 10.46 23.81
N ASP A 73 7.35 10.30 23.68
CA ASP A 73 6.38 11.07 24.47
C ASP A 73 5.61 10.20 25.47
N ALA A 74 5.66 8.87 25.34
CA ALA A 74 4.89 7.84 26.08
C ALA A 74 3.35 7.99 26.07
N ASP A 75 2.81 9.20 25.88
CA ASP A 75 1.40 9.52 25.81
C ASP A 75 0.87 9.37 24.37
N MET A 76 0.07 8.32 24.18
CA MET A 76 -0.60 7.99 22.92
C MET A 76 -2.07 8.40 22.88
N SER A 77 -2.59 9.08 23.92
CA SER A 77 -4.00 9.49 24.00
C SER A 77 -4.44 10.38 22.83
N LYS A 78 -3.49 11.08 22.20
CA LYS A 78 -3.73 11.99 21.08
C LYS A 78 -3.46 11.36 19.70
N GLU A 79 -3.07 10.09 19.62
CA GLU A 79 -2.80 9.46 18.33
C GLU A 79 -4.10 9.07 17.63
N LYS A 80 -4.27 9.55 16.39
CA LYS A 80 -5.46 9.28 15.60
C LYS A 80 -5.41 7.86 15.04
N GLU A 81 -6.57 7.27 14.82
CA GLU A 81 -6.68 6.01 14.10
C GLU A 81 -6.16 6.14 12.66
N PHE A 82 -5.70 5.02 12.12
CA PHE A 82 -5.29 4.90 10.74
C PHE A 82 -6.48 5.13 9.80
N LYS A 83 -6.32 6.08 8.87
CA LYS A 83 -7.29 6.35 7.80
C LYS A 83 -6.61 6.20 6.45
N PHE A 84 -7.09 5.24 5.67
CA PHE A 84 -6.62 5.02 4.32
C PHE A 84 -7.05 6.16 3.39
N GLN A 85 -6.10 6.69 2.61
CA GLN A 85 -6.37 7.68 1.58
C GLN A 85 -6.17 7.03 0.21
N ASN A 86 -7.27 6.70 -0.48
CA ASN A 86 -7.21 6.16 -1.83
C ASN A 86 -6.59 7.20 -2.79
N ALA A 87 -5.62 6.80 -3.61
CA ALA A 87 -4.95 7.69 -4.56
C ALA A 87 -5.43 7.44 -6.00
N GLY A 88 -6.30 6.45 -6.20
CA GLY A 88 -6.71 5.92 -7.48
C GLY A 88 -5.93 4.68 -7.88
N SER A 89 -6.26 4.14 -9.06
CA SER A 89 -5.64 2.97 -9.65
C SER A 89 -4.97 3.30 -10.98
N LEU A 90 -3.96 2.49 -11.32
CA LEU A 90 -3.13 2.62 -12.50
C LEU A 90 -2.89 1.21 -13.03
N ALA A 91 -3.28 0.95 -14.28
CA ALA A 91 -3.14 -0.37 -14.90
C ALA A 91 -2.59 -0.22 -16.32
N TYR A 92 -1.47 -0.90 -16.61
CA TYR A 92 -0.98 -1.05 -17.98
C TYR A 92 -1.84 -2.12 -18.69
N VAL A 93 -2.31 -1.83 -19.90
CA VAL A 93 -3.22 -2.74 -20.63
C VAL A 93 -2.62 -3.34 -21.91
N GLY A 94 -1.35 -3.01 -22.23
CA GLY A 94 -0.71 -3.45 -23.47
C GLY A 94 -0.59 -2.31 -24.49
N ASP A 95 0.11 -2.54 -25.60
CA ASP A 95 0.21 -1.63 -26.75
C ASP A 95 0.48 -0.15 -26.43
N TRP A 96 1.33 0.10 -25.42
CA TRP A 96 1.65 1.46 -24.99
C TRP A 96 0.43 2.24 -24.47
N GLU A 97 -0.57 1.53 -23.97
CA GLU A 97 -1.77 2.07 -23.37
C GLU A 97 -1.86 1.69 -21.89
N ALA A 98 -2.46 2.58 -21.11
CA ALA A 98 -2.80 2.33 -19.72
C ALA A 98 -4.15 2.95 -19.40
N VAL A 99 -4.69 2.57 -18.24
CA VAL A 99 -5.86 3.18 -17.63
C VAL A 99 -5.44 3.78 -16.29
N PHE A 100 -5.86 5.01 -16.08
CA PHE A 100 -5.68 5.76 -14.84
C PHE A 100 -7.06 6.15 -14.32
N ASP A 101 -7.41 5.70 -13.12
CA ASP A 101 -8.71 5.98 -12.52
C ASP A 101 -8.53 6.61 -11.13
N ARG A 102 -8.89 7.88 -11.00
CA ARG A 102 -8.90 8.62 -9.74
C ARG A 102 -10.29 9.06 -9.31
N THR A 103 -11.35 8.49 -9.88
CA THR A 103 -12.74 8.84 -9.53
C THR A 103 -13.03 8.63 -8.04
N GLN A 104 -12.45 7.59 -7.45
CA GLN A 104 -12.55 7.26 -6.02
C GLN A 104 -11.36 7.76 -5.18
N ALA A 105 -10.52 8.65 -5.72
CA ALA A 105 -9.40 9.18 -4.95
C ALA A 105 -9.90 10.05 -3.77
N ALA A 106 -9.25 9.91 -2.62
CA ALA A 106 -9.59 10.66 -1.41
C ALA A 106 -9.22 12.14 -1.52
N VAL A 107 -8.17 12.47 -2.29
CA VAL A 107 -7.62 13.83 -2.41
C VAL A 107 -7.23 14.12 -3.86
N GLY A 108 -7.38 15.38 -4.28
CA GLY A 108 -6.95 15.89 -5.58
C GLY A 108 -7.99 15.72 -6.71
N PRO A 109 -7.60 15.98 -7.98
CA PRO A 109 -8.51 15.92 -9.11
C PRO A 109 -9.04 14.52 -9.36
N LYS A 110 -10.36 14.36 -9.38
CA LYS A 110 -11.07 13.10 -9.61
C LYS A 110 -11.44 12.96 -11.07
N HIS A 111 -10.55 12.33 -11.84
CA HIS A 111 -10.73 12.11 -13.27
C HIS A 111 -10.27 10.71 -13.65
N LYS A 112 -10.63 10.29 -14.85
CA LYS A 112 -10.25 9.00 -15.43
C LYS A 112 -9.70 9.25 -16.83
N GLU A 113 -8.58 8.61 -17.14
CA GLU A 113 -7.85 8.77 -18.39
C GLU A 113 -7.48 7.38 -18.91
N ALA A 114 -7.46 7.21 -20.23
CA ALA A 114 -7.02 5.98 -20.87
C ALA A 114 -6.20 6.27 -22.14
N GLY A 115 -5.40 5.28 -22.56
CA GLY A 115 -4.57 5.36 -23.77
C GLY A 115 -3.13 5.78 -23.49
N ARG A 116 -2.48 6.38 -24.50
CA ARG A 116 -1.03 6.66 -24.48
C ARG A 116 -0.61 7.72 -23.45
N ILE A 117 -1.46 8.71 -23.19
CA ILE A 117 -1.18 9.73 -22.16
C ILE A 117 -1.22 9.08 -20.77
N ALA A 118 -2.24 8.26 -20.51
CA ALA A 118 -2.32 7.46 -19.29
C ALA A 118 -1.12 6.51 -19.15
N TRP A 119 -0.61 5.96 -20.26
CA TRP A 119 0.62 5.14 -20.25
C TRP A 119 1.86 5.93 -19.84
N LEU A 120 2.05 7.16 -20.35
CA LEU A 120 3.14 8.03 -19.91
C LEU A 120 3.04 8.38 -18.42
N LEU A 121 1.82 8.65 -17.93
CA LEU A 121 1.55 8.88 -16.51
C LEU A 121 1.87 7.64 -15.68
N TRP A 122 1.44 6.45 -16.13
CA TRP A 122 1.74 5.18 -15.50
C TRP A 122 3.26 4.96 -15.37
N ARG A 123 4.01 5.13 -16.47
CA ARG A 123 5.48 5.01 -16.48
C ARG A 123 6.13 5.95 -15.48
N SER A 124 5.74 7.21 -15.50
CA SER A 124 6.30 8.26 -14.65
C SER A 124 6.00 8.02 -13.16
N ALA A 125 4.78 7.59 -12.84
CA ALA A 125 4.36 7.29 -11.48
C ALA A 125 5.16 6.13 -10.87
N TYR A 126 5.32 5.02 -11.61
CA TYR A 126 6.08 3.85 -11.12
C TYR A 126 7.58 4.13 -11.07
N PHE A 127 8.12 4.89 -12.02
CA PHE A 127 9.50 5.34 -11.98
C PHE A 127 9.78 6.15 -10.69
N THR A 128 8.90 7.09 -10.35
CA THR A 128 9.05 7.94 -9.16
C THR A 128 8.92 7.14 -7.86
N LYS A 129 8.07 6.11 -7.84
CA LYS A 129 7.87 5.20 -6.68
C LYS A 129 9.01 4.20 -6.49
N THR A 130 9.99 4.15 -7.39
CA THR A 130 11.14 3.26 -7.26
C THR A 130 12.01 3.68 -6.08
N LEU A 131 12.20 2.79 -5.12
CA LEU A 131 12.84 3.11 -3.83
C LEU A 131 14.37 3.21 -3.91
N SER A 132 15.02 2.45 -4.78
CA SER A 132 16.49 2.36 -4.86
C SER A 132 17.07 3.20 -5.99
N ILE A 133 18.18 3.91 -5.74
CA ILE A 133 18.93 4.66 -6.75
C ILE A 133 19.38 3.73 -7.89
N ARG A 134 19.84 2.52 -7.55
CA ARG A 134 20.20 1.50 -8.54
C ARG A 134 19.03 1.23 -9.49
N ASN A 135 17.83 1.01 -8.95
CA ASN A 135 16.65 0.76 -9.78
C ASN A 135 16.21 2.00 -10.54
N LYS A 136 16.39 3.21 -9.99
CA LYS A 136 16.14 4.47 -10.71
C LYS A 136 17.05 4.66 -11.92
N ILE A 137 18.24 4.05 -11.95
CA ILE A 137 19.13 4.08 -13.12
C ILE A 137 18.83 2.91 -14.05
N LEU A 138 18.69 1.70 -13.50
CA LEU A 138 18.49 0.48 -14.28
C LEU A 138 17.16 0.45 -15.02
N VAL A 139 16.08 0.95 -14.42
CA VAL A 139 14.74 0.89 -15.04
C VAL A 139 14.70 1.66 -16.38
N PRO A 140 15.13 2.94 -16.46
CA PRO A 140 15.24 3.65 -17.73
C PRO A 140 16.22 2.99 -18.71
N ALA A 141 17.36 2.47 -18.23
CA ALA A 141 18.33 1.79 -19.07
C ALA A 141 17.73 0.55 -19.75
N TYR A 142 17.02 -0.31 -19.00
CA TYR A 142 16.31 -1.45 -19.57
C TYR A 142 15.18 -1.04 -20.50
N TRP A 143 14.47 0.04 -20.19
CA TRP A 143 13.45 0.57 -21.08
C TRP A 143 14.02 1.03 -22.43
N PHE A 144 15.19 1.68 -22.41
CA PHE A 144 15.90 2.12 -23.60
C PHE A 144 16.46 0.94 -24.40
N LEU A 145 17.10 -0.03 -23.73
CA LEU A 145 17.61 -1.24 -24.38
C LEU A 145 16.47 -2.05 -25.02
N ASN A 146 15.34 -2.22 -24.33
CA ASN A 146 14.16 -2.89 -24.88
C ASN A 146 13.58 -2.15 -26.10
N TRP A 147 13.71 -0.83 -26.14
CA TRP A 147 13.24 -0.03 -27.27
C TRP A 147 14.15 -0.19 -28.51
N ILE A 148 15.47 -0.31 -28.33
CA ILE A 148 16.43 -0.46 -29.42
C ILE A 148 16.56 -1.92 -29.89
N PHE A 149 16.70 -2.85 -28.95
CA PHE A 149 17.05 -4.24 -29.24
C PHE A 149 15.86 -5.20 -29.13
N GLY A 150 14.69 -4.71 -28.73
CA GLY A 150 13.55 -5.57 -28.39
C GLY A 150 13.71 -6.21 -27.01
N ARG A 151 12.68 -6.95 -26.59
CA ARG A 151 12.68 -7.61 -25.28
C ARG A 151 13.54 -8.87 -25.33
N ASP A 152 14.52 -8.98 -24.44
CA ASP A 152 15.24 -10.24 -24.25
C ASP A 152 14.28 -11.31 -23.68
N LEU A 153 14.17 -12.43 -24.40
CA LEU A 153 13.31 -13.57 -24.08
C LEU A 153 14.12 -14.86 -23.87
N SER A 154 15.45 -14.76 -23.80
CA SER A 154 16.30 -15.92 -23.57
C SER A 154 15.96 -16.56 -22.22
N ARG A 155 15.57 -17.84 -22.27
CA ARG A 155 15.34 -18.68 -21.08
C ARG A 155 16.62 -19.47 -20.87
N PHE A 156 17.40 -19.10 -19.87
CA PHE A 156 18.48 -19.94 -19.36
C PHE A 156 17.94 -20.87 -18.28
#